data_AF-A0A932ZGB7-F1
#
_entry.id   AF-A0A932ZGB7-F1
#
_cell.length_a   1.000
_cell.length_b   1.000
_cell.length_c   1.000
_cell.angle_alpha   90.00
_cell.angle_beta   90.00
_cell.angle_gamma   90.00
#
_symmetry.space_group_name_H-M   'P 1'
#
loop_
_entity.id
_entity.type
_entity.pdbx_description
1 polymer ?
#
loop_
_entity_poly.entity_id
_entity_poly.type
_entity_poly.pdbx_seq_one_letter_code
_entity_poly.pdbx_strand_id
1 'polypeptide(L)'
;MKKRIKKMKNDHPVGQLKAITDFLPPPEELAPAEEMVKVTLAVDRSCFDFFKSMATKVGGKYQKMMREVLRGYAEHYAGKSH
;
A
#
# COMPACT_ATOMS: atom_id res chain seq x y z
N MET A 1 -53.44 -0.61 33.79
CA MET A 1 -52.21 -1.43 33.63
C MET A 1 -51.46 -0.98 32.38
N LYS A 2 -50.18 -0.63 32.49
CA LYS A 2 -49.37 -0.06 31.39
C LYS A 2 -48.90 -1.17 30.44
N LYS A 3 -49.25 -1.10 29.14
CA LYS A 3 -48.79 -2.06 28.12
C LYS A 3 -47.30 -1.82 27.82
N ARG A 4 -46.47 -2.88 27.93
CA ARG A 4 -45.04 -2.85 27.58
C ARG A 4 -44.88 -2.80 26.07
N ILE A 5 -44.18 -1.79 25.56
CA ILE A 5 -43.83 -1.66 24.13
C ILE A 5 -42.62 -2.57 23.87
N LYS A 6 -42.78 -3.58 23.02
CA LYS A 6 -41.68 -4.47 22.59
C LYS A 6 -40.84 -3.73 21.55
N LYS A 7 -39.63 -3.32 21.91
CA LYS A 7 -38.67 -2.72 20.97
C LYS A 7 -38.22 -3.79 19.96
N MET A 8 -38.57 -3.60 18.68
CA MET A 8 -37.97 -4.37 17.58
C MET A 8 -36.57 -3.83 17.32
N LYS A 9 -35.55 -4.67 17.50
CA LYS A 9 -34.18 -4.38 17.05
C LYS A 9 -34.12 -4.73 15.56
N ASN A 10 -34.04 -3.70 14.72
CA ASN A 10 -33.85 -3.84 13.29
C ASN A 10 -32.35 -3.89 12.98
N ASP A 11 -31.71 -5.05 13.21
CA ASP A 11 -30.30 -5.30 12.86
C ASP A 11 -30.16 -6.32 11.72
N HIS A 12 -31.19 -6.43 10.87
CA HIS A 12 -31.17 -7.36 9.74
C HIS A 12 -30.98 -6.59 8.43
N PRO A 13 -30.05 -7.04 7.56
CA PRO A 13 -29.84 -6.40 6.27
C PRO A 13 -31.12 -6.48 5.43
N VAL A 14 -31.59 -5.32 4.98
CA VAL A 14 -32.84 -5.18 4.23
C VAL A 14 -32.50 -5.26 2.73
N GLY A 15 -32.70 -6.42 2.11
CA GLY A 15 -32.55 -6.59 0.66
C GLY A 15 -32.27 -8.03 0.22
N GLN A 16 -32.39 -8.30 -1.08
CA GLN A 16 -31.96 -9.57 -1.68
C GLN A 16 -30.44 -9.69 -1.55
N LEU A 17 -29.98 -10.65 -0.75
CA LEU A 17 -28.57 -10.98 -0.60
C LEU A 17 -28.06 -11.53 -1.94
N LYS A 18 -27.26 -10.75 -2.66
CA LYS A 18 -26.54 -11.22 -3.85
C LYS A 18 -25.31 -11.97 -3.36
N ALA A 19 -25.25 -13.27 -3.60
CA ALA A 19 -24.07 -14.07 -3.30
C ALA A 19 -22.91 -13.57 -4.19
N ILE A 20 -21.92 -12.94 -3.55
CA ILE A 20 -20.65 -12.60 -4.17
C ILE A 20 -19.77 -13.84 -4.00
N THR A 21 -19.26 -14.41 -5.08
CA THR A 21 -18.25 -15.47 -4.97
C THR A 21 -17.01 -14.90 -4.30
N ASP A 22 -16.38 -15.66 -3.41
CA ASP A 22 -15.14 -15.22 -2.78
C ASP A 22 -14.07 -15.02 -3.86
N PHE A 23 -13.73 -13.76 -4.13
CA PHE A 23 -12.81 -13.35 -5.18
C PHE A 23 -11.45 -12.93 -4.62
N LEU A 24 -11.22 -13.12 -3.31
CA LEU A 24 -9.90 -12.83 -2.79
C LEU A 24 -8.93 -13.89 -3.34
N PRO A 25 -7.83 -13.46 -3.99
CA PRO A 25 -6.74 -14.37 -4.24
C PRO A 25 -6.30 -14.97 -2.90
N PRO A 26 -5.73 -16.19 -2.91
CA PRO A 26 -5.14 -16.75 -1.70
C PRO A 26 -4.10 -15.77 -1.10
N PRO A 27 -3.89 -15.75 0.23
CA PRO A 27 -2.97 -14.82 0.91
C PRO A 27 -1.59 -14.67 0.26
N GLU A 28 -1.11 -15.75 -0.37
CA GLU A 28 0.16 -15.82 -1.07
C GLU A 28 0.19 -14.98 -2.37
N GLU A 29 -0.95 -14.81 -3.02
CA GLU A 29 -1.12 -14.02 -4.24
C GLU A 29 -1.57 -12.57 -3.97
N LEU A 30 -2.00 -12.28 -2.73
CA LEU A 30 -2.41 -10.93 -2.30
C LEU A 30 -1.24 -9.94 -2.23
N ALA A 31 -0.01 -10.42 -2.07
CA ALA A 31 1.19 -9.59 -1.98
C ALA A 31 2.40 -10.27 -2.66
N PRO A 32 2.45 -10.33 -4.00
CA PRO A 32 3.59 -10.87 -4.71
C PRO A 32 4.87 -10.15 -4.27
N ALA A 33 5.87 -10.91 -3.85
CA ALA A 33 7.16 -10.35 -3.47
C ALA A 33 7.84 -9.76 -4.70
N GLU A 34 8.18 -8.47 -4.66
CA GLU A 34 9.03 -7.88 -5.70
C GLU A 34 10.43 -8.51 -5.65
N GLU A 35 10.96 -8.90 -6.81
CA GLU A 35 12.34 -9.37 -6.91
C GLU A 35 13.30 -8.19 -6.67
N MET A 36 14.14 -8.30 -5.64
CA MET A 36 15.04 -7.23 -5.22
C MET A 36 16.51 -7.62 -5.39
N VAL A 37 17.22 -6.89 -6.25
CA VAL A 37 18.69 -7.01 -6.38
C VAL A 37 19.37 -6.02 -5.42
N LYS A 38 20.33 -6.52 -4.62
CA LYS A 38 21.16 -5.68 -3.76
C LYS A 38 22.35 -5.14 -4.55
N VAL A 39 22.56 -3.83 -4.46
CA VAL A 39 23.69 -3.14 -5.09
C VAL A 39 24.37 -2.24 -4.05
N THR A 40 25.68 -2.05 -4.18
CA THR A 40 26.44 -1.06 -3.42
C THR A 40 26.61 0.18 -4.30
N LEU A 41 26.15 1.33 -3.83
CA LEU A 41 26.23 2.60 -4.56
C LEU A 41 26.84 3.67 -3.63
N ALA A 42 27.86 4.36 -4.11
CA ALA A 42 28.38 5.55 -3.45
C ALA A 42 27.49 6.76 -3.81
N VAL A 43 27.11 7.54 -2.80
CA VAL A 43 26.34 8.78 -2.97
C VAL A 43 26.97 9.89 -2.13
N ASP A 44 26.81 11.13 -2.59
CA ASP A 44 27.29 12.29 -1.84
C ASP A 44 26.57 12.43 -0.50
N ARG A 45 27.27 13.06 0.46
CA ARG A 45 26.74 13.24 1.81
C ARG A 45 25.45 14.06 1.84
N SER A 46 25.38 15.11 1.02
CA SER A 46 24.22 15.98 0.88
C SER A 46 22.97 15.21 0.41
N CYS A 47 23.15 14.31 -0.57
CA CYS A 47 22.09 13.45 -1.07
C CYS A 47 21.58 12.51 0.02
N PHE A 48 22.49 11.84 0.74
CA PHE A 48 22.13 10.94 1.83
C PHE A 48 21.36 11.66 2.95
N ASP A 49 21.84 12.84 3.38
CA ASP A 49 21.22 13.61 4.45
C ASP A 49 19.84 14.14 4.04
N PHE A 50 19.64 14.52 2.78
CA PHE A 50 18.33 14.87 2.23
C PHE A 50 17.31 13.74 2.43
N PHE A 51 17.61 12.54 1.93
CA PHE A 51 16.70 11.39 2.04
C PHE A 51 16.47 10.97 3.49
N LYS A 52 17.50 11.06 4.34
CA LYS A 52 17.37 10.78 5.78
C LYS A 52 16.39 11.74 6.45
N SER A 53 16.50 13.04 6.16
CA SER A 53 15.59 14.06 6.71
C SER A 53 14.13 13.85 6.30
N MET A 54 13.90 13.46 5.04
CA MET A 54 12.57 13.18 4.52
C MET A 54 11.96 11.91 5.14
N ALA A 55 12.77 10.87 5.29
CA ALA A 55 12.34 9.62 5.92
C ALA A 55 11.89 9.82 7.37
N THR A 56 12.60 10.66 8.13
CA THR A 56 12.21 11.03 9.50
C THR A 56 10.86 11.74 9.55
N LYS A 57 10.58 12.65 8.61
CA LYS A 57 9.30 13.38 8.57
C LYS A 57 8.10 12.47 8.27
N VAL A 58 8.30 11.47 7.41
CA VAL A 58 7.23 10.58 6.93
C VAL A 58 7.13 9.29 7.77
N GLY A 59 8.05 9.06 8.72
CA GLY A 59 8.09 7.82 9.50
C GLY A 59 8.48 6.59 8.68
N GLY A 60 9.30 6.78 7.64
CA GLY A 60 9.69 5.74 6.69
C GLY A 60 11.18 5.38 6.72
N LYS A 61 11.58 4.45 5.84
CA LYS A 61 12.99 4.11 5.58
C LYS A 61 13.51 4.91 4.39
N TYR A 62 14.64 5.61 4.55
CA TYR A 62 15.24 6.41 3.46
C TYR A 62 15.60 5.55 2.24
N GLN A 63 15.95 4.26 2.44
CA GLN A 63 16.23 3.34 1.34
C GLN A 63 15.01 3.14 0.43
N LYS A 64 13.79 3.16 0.98
CA LYS A 64 12.57 3.05 0.18
C LYS A 64 12.43 4.28 -0.71
N MET A 65 12.64 5.47 -0.14
CA MET A 65 12.55 6.72 -0.90
C MET A 65 13.58 6.78 -2.04
N MET A 66 14.84 6.41 -1.77
CA MET A 66 15.87 6.34 -2.81
C MET A 66 15.49 5.36 -3.92
N ARG A 67 14.90 4.21 -3.56
CA ARG A 67 14.44 3.21 -4.52
C ARG A 67 13.32 3.74 -5.42
N GLU A 68 12.33 4.44 -4.87
CA GLU A 68 11.25 5.03 -5.68
C GLU A 68 11.77 6.07 -6.66
N VAL A 69 12.75 6.89 -6.25
CA VAL A 69 13.38 7.86 -7.15
C VAL A 69 14.12 7.16 -8.30
N LEU A 70 14.91 6.12 -7.99
CA LEU A 70 15.61 5.33 -9.01
C LEU A 70 14.63 4.60 -9.95
N ARG A 71 13.54 4.05 -9.40
CA ARG A 71 12.45 3.42 -10.16
C ARG A 71 11.81 4.39 -11.13
N GLY A 72 11.35 5.55 -10.64
CA GLY A 72 10.72 6.56 -11.48
C GLY A 72 11.66 7.13 -12.55
N TYR A 73 12.95 7.30 -12.22
CA TYR A 73 13.96 7.68 -13.21
C TYR A 73 14.09 6.62 -14.30
N ALA A 74 14.24 5.34 -13.93
CA ALA A 74 14.34 4.24 -14.88
C ALA A 74 13.09 4.14 -15.78
N GLU A 75 11.90 4.18 -15.21
CA GLU A 75 10.62 4.16 -15.95
C GLU A 75 10.52 5.31 -16.96
N HIS A 76 10.87 6.53 -16.54
CA HIS A 76 10.80 7.72 -17.39
C HIS A 76 11.69 7.63 -18.63
N TYR A 77 12.86 7.01 -18.51
CA TYR A 77 13.83 6.90 -19.62
C TYR A 77 13.78 5.56 -20.36
N ALA A 78 13.25 4.50 -19.73
CA ALA A 78 13.01 3.22 -20.39
C ALA A 78 11.92 3.33 -21.48
N GLY A 79 10.88 4.14 -21.23
CA GLY A 79 9.79 4.38 -22.19
C GLY A 79 10.12 5.31 -23.36
N LYS A 80 11.33 5.90 -23.42
CA LYS A 80 11.75 6.83 -24.49
C LYS A 80 12.65 6.20 -25.57
N SER A 81 12.79 4.88 -25.58
CA SER A 81 13.66 4.17 -26.53
C SER A 81 12.92 3.44 -27.67
N HIS A 82 11.67 3.78 -27.97
CA HIS A 82 10.95 3.31 -29.16
C HIS A 82 10.32 4.46 -29.93
#